data_AF-A0A7C7R7Y3-F1
#
_entry.id   AF-A0A7C7R7Y3-F1
#
_cell.length_a   1.000
_cell.length_b   1.000
_cell.length_c   1.000
_cell.angle_alpha   90.00
_cell.angle_beta   90.00
_cell.angle_gamma   90.00
#
_symmetry.space_group_name_H-M   'P 1'
#
loop_
_entity.id
_entity.type
_entity.pdbx_description
1 polymer ?
#
loop_
_entity_poly.entity_id
_entity_poly.type
_entity_poly.pdbx_seq_one_letter_code
_entity_poly.pdbx_strand_id
1 'polypeptide(L)'
;MKDTSDDRARPSAPETQPAECAADACCCGGLSRRTFIQLAGAAASWPAVSGLSGATRGAERLGSRKPLSKDHFVPVDKKLRPEWLKALFARGQSTWYCGKELETIAMPVGGVCAGQLYLAGDGRLMHWDIFNQHHFSGYGRENYQVGRRPESPLEQGFAITVQTDDKTVERTLDSKGFPGVRFCGEYPIGYVEYRDESVPVSVTLEAFSPFIPLNAPDSALPATVLRFTLKNRSSRPVQVTLTGWLENGVCLHSARVVRGARVNRVVRGEGFTMVSSSARSLPPAADIRQPIVLADFESDDYGHWIVEGEAFG
;
A
#
# COMPACT_ATOMS: atom_id res chain seq x y z
N MET A 1 31.49 34.38 -50.65
CA MET A 1 31.63 34.19 -52.10
C MET A 1 30.62 33.14 -52.52
N LYS A 2 29.53 33.61 -53.18
CA LYS A 2 28.48 32.90 -53.96
C LYS A 2 27.89 31.61 -53.37
N ASP A 3 26.65 31.56 -52.88
CA ASP A 3 25.34 31.82 -53.53
C ASP A 3 25.05 30.86 -54.69
N THR A 4 24.08 29.96 -54.49
CA THR A 4 22.91 29.79 -55.37
C THR A 4 21.83 28.92 -54.71
N SER A 5 20.68 29.55 -54.56
CA SER A 5 19.31 29.05 -54.43
C SER A 5 18.92 27.89 -55.35
N ASP A 6 17.99 27.03 -54.90
CA ASP A 6 16.79 26.80 -55.71
C ASP A 6 15.56 26.47 -54.84
N ASP A 7 14.45 27.02 -55.28
CA ASP A 7 13.23 27.36 -54.57
C ASP A 7 12.08 26.53 -55.18
N ARG A 8 11.31 25.80 -54.37
CA ARG A 8 10.02 25.25 -54.80
C ARG A 8 8.96 25.36 -53.71
N ALA A 9 8.07 26.30 -53.96
CA ALA A 9 6.88 26.66 -53.21
C ALA A 9 5.74 25.62 -53.26
N ARG A 10 5.02 25.47 -52.14
CA ARG A 10 3.55 25.56 -51.91
C ARG A 10 3.10 24.68 -50.73
N PRO A 11 1.94 24.94 -50.08
CA PRO A 11 1.27 26.21 -49.79
C PRO A 11 0.94 26.39 -48.29
N SER A 12 0.58 27.62 -47.94
CA SER A 12 0.16 28.13 -46.63
C SER A 12 -1.04 27.40 -45.99
N ALA A 13 -0.88 26.97 -44.74
CA ALA A 13 -1.98 26.59 -43.85
C ALA A 13 -2.60 27.84 -43.20
N PRO A 14 -3.92 27.90 -43.00
CA PRO A 14 -4.58 29.09 -42.47
C PRO A 14 -4.37 29.25 -40.97
N GLU A 15 -4.18 30.50 -40.54
CA GLU A 15 -4.30 30.96 -39.16
C GLU A 15 -5.72 30.72 -38.64
N THR A 16 -5.82 30.13 -37.45
CA THR A 16 -7.06 30.13 -36.66
C THR A 16 -6.80 30.81 -35.33
N GLN A 17 -7.30 32.03 -35.20
CA GLN A 17 -7.52 32.72 -33.93
C GLN A 17 -8.63 32.01 -33.11
N PRO A 18 -8.64 32.20 -31.77
CA PRO A 18 -9.37 31.33 -30.86
C PRO A 18 -10.87 31.68 -30.84
N ALA A 19 -11.71 30.66 -31.03
CA ALA A 19 -13.13 30.77 -30.78
C ALA A 19 -13.41 30.47 -29.30
N GLU A 20 -13.79 31.51 -28.55
CA GLU A 20 -14.72 31.33 -27.43
C GLU A 20 -15.99 30.64 -27.96
N CYS A 21 -16.39 29.54 -27.33
CA CYS A 21 -17.77 29.09 -27.38
C CYS A 21 -18.18 28.60 -26.00
N ALA A 22 -19.31 29.16 -25.59
CA ALA A 22 -20.00 28.98 -24.35
C ALA A 22 -20.52 27.55 -24.17
N ALA A 23 -20.93 27.31 -22.93
CA ALA A 23 -21.63 26.13 -22.47
C ALA A 23 -22.82 25.71 -23.36
N ASP A 24 -23.12 24.42 -23.21
CA ASP A 24 -24.30 23.67 -23.64
C ASP A 24 -24.27 22.98 -25.01
N ALA A 25 -24.59 21.68 -24.94
CA ALA A 25 -24.92 20.74 -26.00
C ALA A 25 -23.77 20.05 -26.77
N CYS A 26 -23.15 19.06 -26.12
CA CYS A 26 -22.73 17.83 -26.82
C CYS A 26 -23.14 16.59 -26.02
N CYS A 27 -24.37 16.14 -26.30
CA CYS A 27 -24.90 14.86 -25.84
C CYS A 27 -24.32 13.72 -26.69
N CYS A 28 -23.15 13.21 -26.30
CA CYS A 28 -22.70 11.88 -26.72
C CYS A 28 -23.00 10.88 -25.59
N GLY A 29 -24.29 10.55 -25.44
CA GLY A 29 -24.78 9.59 -24.46
C GLY A 29 -24.41 8.16 -24.84
N GLY A 30 -23.18 7.74 -24.53
CA GLY A 30 -22.83 6.32 -24.47
C GLY A 30 -23.57 5.66 -23.31
N LEU A 31 -24.15 4.48 -23.54
CA LEU A 31 -24.81 3.68 -22.51
C LEU A 31 -23.85 3.50 -21.32
N SER A 32 -24.21 4.06 -20.16
CA SER A 32 -23.42 3.85 -18.95
C SER A 32 -23.34 2.35 -18.65
N ARG A 33 -22.23 1.87 -18.06
CA ARG A 33 -22.06 0.45 -17.66
C ARG A 33 -23.26 -0.07 -16.85
N ARG A 34 -23.87 0.80 -16.04
CA ARG A 34 -25.06 0.48 -15.24
C ARG A 34 -26.31 0.33 -16.11
N THR A 35 -26.48 1.19 -17.10
CA THR A 35 -27.59 1.14 -18.07
C THR A 35 -27.48 -0.08 -18.98
N PHE A 36 -26.26 -0.44 -19.41
CA PHE A 36 -26.01 -1.65 -20.20
C PHE A 36 -26.37 -2.93 -19.43
N ILE A 37 -25.97 -3.06 -18.17
CA ILE A 37 -26.32 -4.22 -17.34
C ILE A 37 -27.84 -4.32 -17.11
N GLN A 38 -28.52 -3.18 -16.92
CA GLN A 38 -29.98 -3.15 -16.78
C GLN A 38 -30.70 -3.53 -18.08
N LEU A 39 -30.23 -3.04 -19.23
CA LEU A 39 -30.78 -3.40 -20.54
C LEU A 39 -30.54 -4.86 -20.91
N ALA A 40 -29.34 -5.38 -20.64
CA ALA A 40 -29.03 -6.80 -20.85
C ALA A 40 -29.88 -7.72 -19.96
N GLY A 41 -30.16 -7.29 -18.71
CA GLY A 41 -31.06 -8.00 -17.81
C GLY A 41 -32.54 -7.96 -18.24
N ALA A 42 -33.01 -6.87 -18.84
CA ALA A 42 -34.38 -6.70 -19.30
C ALA A 42 -34.65 -7.33 -20.69
N ALA A 43 -33.64 -7.43 -21.55
CA ALA A 43 -33.75 -8.09 -22.86
C ALA A 43 -33.94 -9.62 -22.73
N ALA A 44 -33.55 -10.21 -21.59
CA ALA A 44 -33.75 -11.63 -21.32
C ALA A 44 -35.21 -11.99 -20.92
N SER A 45 -36.13 -11.02 -20.85
CA SER A 45 -37.51 -11.24 -20.39
C SER A 45 -38.62 -10.93 -21.42
N TRP A 46 -38.32 -10.92 -22.73
CA TRP A 46 -39.38 -10.93 -23.75
C TRP A 46 -39.63 -12.36 -24.27
N PRO A 47 -40.88 -12.88 -24.20
CA PRO A 47 -41.17 -14.27 -24.54
C PRO A 47 -41.23 -14.45 -26.06
N ALA A 48 -40.22 -15.12 -26.63
CA ALA A 48 -40.35 -15.75 -27.93
C ALA A 48 -41.08 -17.10 -27.74
N VAL A 49 -42.39 -17.07 -28.00
CA VAL A 49 -43.26 -18.25 -28.05
C VAL A 49 -42.97 -19.07 -29.32
N SER A 50 -43.06 -20.39 -29.16
CA SER A 50 -43.08 -21.47 -30.16
C SER A 50 -41.74 -21.94 -30.76
N GLY A 51 -41.17 -23.03 -30.20
CA GLY A 51 -40.40 -23.94 -31.06
C GLY A 51 -39.34 -24.87 -30.45
N LEU A 52 -38.79 -24.61 -29.25
CA LEU A 52 -37.73 -25.49 -28.70
C LEU A 52 -37.95 -25.86 -27.24
N SER A 53 -38.68 -26.96 -27.08
CA SER A 53 -38.95 -27.71 -25.86
C SER A 53 -37.70 -28.44 -25.32
N GLY A 54 -36.57 -27.76 -25.11
CA GLY A 54 -35.32 -28.45 -24.73
C GLY A 54 -34.26 -27.71 -23.91
N ALA A 55 -34.26 -26.37 -23.86
CA ALA A 55 -33.10 -25.63 -23.34
C ALA A 55 -33.38 -24.60 -22.23
N THR A 56 -34.55 -24.63 -21.58
CA THR A 56 -34.88 -23.77 -20.42
C THR A 56 -34.74 -24.49 -19.07
N ARG A 57 -33.86 -25.50 -18.96
CA ARG A 57 -33.56 -26.16 -17.67
C ARG A 57 -32.42 -25.51 -16.86
N GLY A 58 -31.98 -24.31 -17.23
CA GLY A 58 -30.85 -23.62 -16.56
C GLY A 58 -31.24 -22.55 -15.54
N ALA A 59 -32.40 -21.91 -15.66
CA ALA A 59 -32.76 -20.74 -14.84
C ALA A 59 -33.68 -21.04 -13.65
N GLU A 60 -34.35 -22.21 -13.61
CA GLU A 60 -35.21 -22.61 -12.47
C GLU A 60 -34.48 -23.41 -11.37
N ARG A 61 -33.14 -23.48 -11.39
CA ARG A 61 -32.38 -24.23 -10.38
C ARG A 61 -31.63 -23.40 -9.34
N LEU A 62 -31.83 -22.07 -9.29
CA LEU A 62 -31.39 -21.26 -8.14
C LEU A 62 -32.51 -21.10 -7.12
N GLY A 63 -33.03 -22.22 -6.62
CA GLY A 63 -34.16 -22.19 -5.68
C GLY A 63 -35.01 -23.44 -5.60
N SER A 64 -34.48 -24.62 -5.99
CA SER A 64 -35.12 -25.86 -5.57
C SER A 64 -35.00 -25.95 -4.05
N ARG A 65 -36.03 -25.47 -3.35
CA ARG A 65 -36.26 -25.68 -1.92
C ARG A 65 -36.43 -27.17 -1.69
N LYS A 66 -35.33 -27.94 -1.71
CA LYS A 66 -35.30 -29.19 -0.97
C LYS A 66 -35.67 -28.83 0.47
N PRO A 67 -36.67 -29.48 1.08
CA PRO A 67 -36.95 -29.26 2.48
C PRO A 67 -35.65 -29.51 3.25
N LEU A 68 -35.23 -28.53 4.04
CA LEU A 68 -34.07 -28.67 4.90
C LEU A 68 -34.30 -29.88 5.82
N SER A 69 -33.23 -30.57 6.20
CA SER A 69 -33.31 -31.67 7.17
C SER A 69 -34.11 -31.22 8.40
N LYS A 70 -34.85 -32.12 9.03
CA LYS A 70 -35.61 -31.83 10.27
C LYS A 70 -34.70 -31.27 11.38
N ASP A 71 -33.40 -31.56 11.31
CA ASP A 71 -32.38 -31.11 12.26
C ASP A 71 -31.72 -29.77 11.86
N HIS A 72 -32.30 -29.04 10.91
CA HIS A 72 -31.74 -27.78 10.44
C HIS A 72 -32.06 -26.63 11.41
N PHE A 73 -31.08 -26.26 12.24
CA PHE A 73 -31.16 -25.22 13.29
C PHE A 73 -31.52 -23.81 12.81
N VAL A 74 -31.44 -23.54 11.51
CA VAL A 74 -31.49 -22.20 10.90
C VAL A 74 -32.80 -22.09 10.10
N PRO A 75 -33.89 -21.51 10.64
CA PRO A 75 -35.23 -21.59 10.03
C PRO A 75 -35.27 -21.07 8.58
N VAL A 76 -36.03 -21.73 7.70
CA VAL A 76 -36.16 -21.34 6.27
C VAL A 76 -36.67 -19.90 6.15
N ASP A 77 -37.72 -19.56 6.89
CA ASP A 77 -38.19 -18.20 7.03
C ASP A 77 -37.48 -17.53 8.20
N LYS A 78 -36.63 -16.55 7.89
CA LYS A 78 -35.91 -15.75 8.87
C LYS A 78 -36.78 -14.68 9.51
N LYS A 79 -38.01 -14.47 9.02
CA LYS A 79 -38.95 -13.41 9.45
C LYS A 79 -38.28 -12.04 9.54
N LEU A 80 -37.35 -11.79 8.61
CA LEU A 80 -36.62 -10.55 8.55
C LEU A 80 -37.59 -9.45 8.14
N ARG A 81 -37.48 -8.29 8.81
CA ARG A 81 -38.32 -7.14 8.48
C ARG A 81 -38.11 -6.78 7.01
N PRO A 82 -39.18 -6.65 6.21
CA PRO A 82 -39.06 -6.31 4.78
C PRO A 82 -38.25 -5.02 4.54
N GLU A 83 -38.35 -4.05 5.45
CA GLU A 83 -37.56 -2.81 5.40
C GLU A 83 -36.06 -3.04 5.60
N TRP A 84 -35.69 -3.94 6.52
CA TRP A 84 -34.30 -4.32 6.73
C TRP A 84 -33.71 -5.03 5.52
N LEU A 85 -34.49 -5.92 4.89
CA LEU A 85 -34.10 -6.56 3.62
C LEU A 85 -33.89 -5.52 2.52
N LYS A 86 -34.79 -4.55 2.38
CA LYS A 86 -34.63 -3.44 1.40
C LYS A 86 -33.36 -2.63 1.68
N ALA A 87 -33.02 -2.38 2.96
CA ALA A 87 -31.83 -1.63 3.34
C ALA A 87 -30.53 -2.36 2.94
N LEU A 88 -30.48 -3.70 2.95
CA LEU A 88 -29.31 -4.47 2.51
C LEU A 88 -28.96 -4.29 1.02
N PHE A 89 -29.95 -3.97 0.17
CA PHE A 89 -29.76 -3.72 -1.26
C PHE A 89 -29.58 -2.24 -1.59
N ALA A 90 -29.74 -1.35 -0.61
CA ALA A 90 -29.47 0.07 -0.81
C ALA A 90 -27.96 0.27 -1.03
N ARG A 91 -27.60 1.22 -1.90
CA ARG A 91 -26.20 1.57 -2.12
C ARG A 91 -25.64 2.18 -0.83
N GLY A 92 -24.65 1.51 -0.24
CA GLY A 92 -23.91 2.03 0.91
C GLY A 92 -22.99 3.20 0.56
N GLN A 93 -22.44 3.81 1.60
CA GLN A 93 -21.30 4.73 1.52
C GLN A 93 -20.06 3.99 2.00
N SER A 94 -18.89 4.41 1.52
CA SER A 94 -17.62 3.88 2.00
C SER A 94 -17.46 4.15 3.51
N THR A 95 -17.02 3.14 4.24
CA THR A 95 -16.79 3.25 5.69
C THR A 95 -15.42 3.88 5.94
N TRP A 96 -15.40 4.95 6.72
CA TRP A 96 -14.19 5.62 7.17
C TRP A 96 -13.97 5.38 8.65
N TYR A 97 -12.74 4.98 9.00
CA TYR A 97 -12.29 4.75 10.36
C TYR A 97 -11.41 5.90 10.83
N CYS A 98 -11.44 6.22 12.11
CA CYS A 98 -10.60 7.26 12.70
C CYS A 98 -10.27 7.00 14.18
N GLY A 99 -9.32 7.77 14.72
CA GLY A 99 -8.95 7.67 16.14
C GLY A 99 -8.46 6.27 16.53
N LYS A 100 -9.04 5.70 17.59
CA LYS A 100 -8.62 4.40 18.15
C LYS A 100 -8.85 3.22 17.20
N GLU A 101 -9.77 3.34 16.25
CA GLU A 101 -10.04 2.28 15.27
C GLU A 101 -8.83 2.02 14.36
N LEU A 102 -7.97 3.02 14.16
CA LEU A 102 -6.80 2.91 13.29
C LEU A 102 -5.71 2.00 13.85
N GLU A 103 -5.69 1.80 15.17
CA GLU A 103 -4.60 1.10 15.86
C GLU A 103 -4.48 -0.38 15.48
N THR A 104 -5.58 -0.99 15.04
CA THR A 104 -5.66 -2.43 14.71
C THR A 104 -5.88 -2.69 13.23
N ILE A 105 -5.93 -1.64 12.41
CA ILE A 105 -6.09 -1.76 10.96
C ILE A 105 -4.75 -2.15 10.35
N ALA A 106 -4.77 -3.22 9.56
CA ALA A 106 -3.68 -3.65 8.68
C ALA A 106 -4.31 -4.29 7.44
N MET A 107 -4.31 -3.58 6.31
CA MET A 107 -4.88 -4.06 5.05
C MET A 107 -3.78 -4.49 4.09
N PRO A 108 -3.79 -5.72 3.53
CA PRO A 108 -2.75 -6.15 2.60
C PRO A 108 -2.77 -5.31 1.31
N VAL A 109 -1.58 -4.86 0.89
CA VAL A 109 -1.33 -4.04 -0.31
C VAL A 109 -0.18 -4.62 -1.15
N GLY A 110 0.00 -5.94 -1.15
CA GLY A 110 0.98 -6.66 -1.97
C GLY A 110 0.34 -7.54 -3.04
N GLY A 111 1.13 -7.89 -4.06
CA GLY A 111 0.68 -8.79 -5.13
C GLY A 111 0.36 -10.19 -4.62
N VAL A 112 -0.55 -10.87 -5.31
CA VAL A 112 -0.94 -12.25 -4.99
C VAL A 112 0.29 -13.16 -5.03
N CYS A 113 0.52 -13.91 -3.94
CA CYS A 113 1.65 -14.83 -3.80
C CYS A 113 3.06 -14.19 -3.89
N ALA A 114 3.19 -12.86 -3.78
CA ALA A 114 4.49 -12.16 -3.88
C ALA A 114 5.16 -11.86 -2.53
N GLY A 115 4.52 -12.24 -1.41
CA GLY A 115 4.77 -11.65 -0.10
C GLY A 115 3.96 -10.36 0.07
N GLN A 116 3.42 -10.13 1.26
CA GLN A 116 2.52 -9.00 1.54
C GLN A 116 3.23 -7.90 2.33
N LEU A 117 2.81 -6.66 2.06
CA LEU A 117 2.99 -5.52 2.96
C LEU A 117 1.59 -5.09 3.38
N TYR A 118 1.42 -4.63 4.62
CA TYR A 118 0.13 -4.22 5.14
C TYR A 118 0.09 -2.70 5.34
N LEU A 119 -0.93 -2.05 4.81
CA LEU A 119 -1.23 -0.65 5.05
C LEU A 119 -1.93 -0.52 6.41
N ALA A 120 -1.30 0.19 7.35
CA ALA A 120 -1.91 0.50 8.63
C ALA A 120 -2.99 1.58 8.52
N GLY A 121 -3.81 1.72 9.56
CA GLY A 121 -4.85 2.76 9.62
C GLY A 121 -4.34 4.20 9.51
N ASP A 122 -3.07 4.45 9.81
CA ASP A 122 -2.44 5.76 9.64
C ASP A 122 -1.64 5.91 8.33
N GLY A 123 -1.67 4.89 7.46
CA GLY A 123 -1.05 4.85 6.14
C GLY A 123 0.42 4.44 6.11
N ARG A 124 1.02 4.11 7.26
CA ARG A 124 2.34 3.48 7.28
C ARG A 124 2.26 2.02 6.82
N LEU A 125 3.31 1.55 6.14
CA LEU A 125 3.50 0.13 5.86
C LEU A 125 3.97 -0.60 7.12
N MET A 126 3.24 -1.65 7.47
CA MET A 126 3.48 -2.55 8.59
C MET A 126 3.46 -3.99 8.09
N HIS A 127 3.82 -4.93 8.97
CA HIS A 127 3.78 -6.37 8.78
C HIS A 127 4.31 -6.83 7.41
N TRP A 128 5.62 -7.02 7.33
CA TRP A 128 6.32 -7.29 6.08
C TRP A 128 6.56 -8.79 5.90
N ASP A 129 5.65 -9.48 5.21
CA ASP A 129 5.75 -10.92 4.93
C ASP A 129 6.85 -11.26 3.91
N ILE A 130 7.41 -10.25 3.22
CA ILE A 130 8.49 -10.43 2.25
C ILE A 130 9.78 -11.00 2.85
N PHE A 131 9.89 -11.01 4.18
CA PHE A 131 11.03 -11.57 4.91
C PHE A 131 10.89 -13.06 5.24
N ASN A 132 9.79 -13.70 4.83
CA ASN A 132 9.52 -15.13 5.04
C ASN A 132 9.68 -15.55 6.51
N GLN A 133 9.29 -14.68 7.45
CA GLN A 133 9.31 -14.99 8.88
C GLN A 133 7.98 -15.60 9.28
N HIS A 134 8.02 -16.67 10.08
CA HIS A 134 6.82 -17.24 10.66
C HIS A 134 6.36 -16.39 11.85
N HIS A 135 5.22 -15.71 11.72
CA HIS A 135 4.63 -14.94 12.80
C HIS A 135 3.54 -15.76 13.51
N PHE A 136 3.89 -16.39 14.63
CA PHE A 136 2.92 -17.09 15.47
C PHE A 136 2.08 -16.07 16.26
N SER A 137 0.82 -15.88 15.83
CA SER A 137 -0.08 -14.93 16.48
C SER A 137 -0.72 -15.46 17.78
N GLY A 138 -0.49 -16.71 18.18
CA GLY A 138 -1.14 -17.34 19.33
C GLY A 138 -2.27 -18.30 18.96
N TYR A 139 -2.81 -19.01 19.94
CA TYR A 139 -3.93 -19.92 19.75
C TYR A 139 -5.25 -19.14 19.60
N GLY A 140 -6.18 -19.65 18.79
CA GLY A 140 -7.39 -18.92 18.37
C GLY A 140 -8.27 -18.35 19.50
N ARG A 141 -8.16 -18.87 20.73
CA ARG A 141 -8.86 -18.34 21.92
C ARG A 141 -8.41 -16.92 22.31
N GLU A 142 -7.14 -16.59 22.06
CA GLU A 142 -6.53 -15.31 22.47
C GLU A 142 -6.53 -14.29 21.33
N ASN A 143 -6.59 -14.74 20.07
CA ASN A 143 -6.39 -13.87 18.90
C ASN A 143 -7.45 -12.78 18.71
N TYR A 144 -8.70 -13.02 19.12
CA TYR A 144 -9.80 -12.07 18.91
C TYR A 144 -9.96 -11.02 20.03
N GLN A 145 -9.27 -11.18 21.16
CA GLN A 145 -9.46 -10.31 22.34
C GLN A 145 -8.33 -9.28 22.53
N VAL A 146 -7.16 -9.53 21.93
CA VAL A 146 -5.92 -8.83 22.29
C VAL A 146 -5.75 -7.48 21.56
N GLY A 147 -6.54 -7.20 20.51
CA GLY A 147 -6.47 -5.91 19.81
C GLY A 147 -5.06 -5.59 19.32
N ARG A 148 -4.40 -6.56 18.67
CA ARG A 148 -2.99 -6.47 18.29
C ARG A 148 -2.76 -5.31 17.34
N ARG A 149 -1.77 -4.48 17.67
CA ARG A 149 -1.29 -3.41 16.78
C ARG A 149 -0.32 -4.01 15.76
N PRO A 150 -0.39 -3.62 14.48
CA PRO A 150 0.55 -4.10 13.50
C PRO A 150 1.94 -3.48 13.75
N GLU A 151 2.98 -4.29 13.59
CA GLU A 151 4.38 -3.90 13.80
C GLU A 151 5.11 -3.85 12.46
N SER A 152 6.06 -2.93 12.32
CA SER A 152 6.97 -2.88 11.17
C SER A 152 8.37 -3.33 11.61
N PRO A 153 9.02 -4.25 10.87
CA PRO A 153 10.40 -4.64 11.15
C PRO A 153 11.42 -3.64 10.60
N LEU A 154 10.98 -2.60 9.89
CA LEU A 154 11.80 -1.55 9.28
C LEU A 154 11.28 -0.15 9.64
N GLU A 155 12.20 0.80 9.78
CA GLU A 155 11.86 2.22 9.84
C GLU A 155 11.49 2.76 8.45
N GLN A 156 10.26 3.26 8.31
CA GLN A 156 9.78 3.84 7.05
C GLN A 156 8.70 4.89 7.29
N GLY A 157 8.50 5.76 6.32
CA GLY A 157 7.39 6.69 6.34
C GLY A 157 7.51 7.78 5.29
N PHE A 158 6.54 8.69 5.36
CA PHE A 158 6.48 9.88 4.53
C PHE A 158 6.22 11.11 5.39
N ALA A 159 6.65 12.27 4.93
CA ALA A 159 6.40 13.56 5.55
C ALA A 159 6.15 14.61 4.48
N ILE A 160 5.41 15.65 4.84
CA ILE A 160 5.32 16.87 4.03
C ILE A 160 6.01 18.02 4.74
N THR A 161 6.75 18.80 3.95
CA THR A 161 7.22 20.13 4.33
C THR A 161 6.46 21.15 3.51
N VAL A 162 5.70 22.01 4.16
CA VAL A 162 4.92 23.08 3.53
C VAL A 162 5.58 24.41 3.85
N GLN A 163 5.97 25.12 2.81
CA GLN A 163 6.57 26.44 2.87
C GLN A 163 5.57 27.48 2.35
N THR A 164 5.31 28.46 3.20
CA THR A 164 4.54 29.67 2.94
C THR A 164 5.44 30.87 3.19
N ASP A 165 5.07 32.05 2.70
CA ASP A 165 5.86 33.29 2.83
C ASP A 165 6.29 33.58 4.28
N ASP A 166 5.44 33.22 5.24
CA ASP A 166 5.61 33.57 6.66
C ASP A 166 6.11 32.40 7.52
N LYS A 167 6.09 31.15 7.01
CA LYS A 167 6.30 29.95 7.83
C LYS A 167 6.65 28.70 7.04
N THR A 168 7.51 27.87 7.62
CA THR A 168 7.73 26.48 7.23
C THR A 168 7.13 25.53 8.27
N VAL A 169 6.37 24.54 7.83
CA VAL A 169 5.78 23.50 8.69
C VAL A 169 6.13 22.13 8.14
N GLU A 170 6.63 21.26 9.02
CA GLU A 170 6.91 19.86 8.71
C GLU A 170 5.96 18.94 9.51
N ARG A 171 5.37 17.96 8.82
CA ARG A 171 4.47 16.96 9.42
C ARG A 171 4.74 15.59 8.81
N THR A 172 4.87 14.57 9.66
CA THR A 172 4.83 13.17 9.23
C THR A 172 3.43 12.81 8.73
N LEU A 173 3.33 12.00 7.68
CA LEU A 173 2.07 11.46 7.16
C LEU A 173 1.69 10.22 7.97
N ASP A 174 1.32 10.44 9.22
CA ASP A 174 0.84 9.42 10.15
C ASP A 174 -0.06 10.06 11.22
N SER A 175 -0.51 9.24 12.18
CA SER A 175 -1.34 9.69 13.30
C SER A 175 -0.66 10.71 14.24
N LYS A 176 0.69 10.79 14.23
CA LYS A 176 1.44 11.78 15.04
C LYS A 176 1.46 13.14 14.37
N GLY A 177 1.69 13.19 13.05
CA GLY A 177 1.69 14.44 12.29
C GLY A 177 0.30 14.95 11.94
N PHE A 178 -0.68 14.04 11.80
CA PHE A 178 -2.08 14.35 11.52
C PHE A 178 -3.01 13.57 12.47
N PRO A 179 -3.36 14.14 13.64
CA PRO A 179 -4.28 13.49 14.58
C PRO A 179 -5.67 13.18 13.99
N GLY A 180 -6.10 13.96 12.99
CA GLY A 180 -7.35 13.78 12.26
C GLY A 180 -7.29 12.82 11.06
N VAL A 181 -6.23 11.99 10.97
CA VAL A 181 -6.10 10.99 9.90
C VAL A 181 -7.32 10.06 9.88
N ARG A 182 -7.78 9.72 8.67
CA ARG A 182 -8.87 8.76 8.45
C ARG A 182 -8.50 7.74 7.40
N PHE A 183 -9.02 6.52 7.57
CA PHE A 183 -8.73 5.37 6.72
C PHE A 183 -10.01 4.81 6.11
N CYS A 184 -9.95 4.42 4.84
CA CYS A 184 -10.99 3.64 4.18
C CYS A 184 -10.36 2.45 3.47
N GLY A 185 -10.73 1.24 3.89
CA GLY A 185 -10.26 0.00 3.30
C GLY A 185 -11.31 -0.60 2.36
N GLU A 186 -11.02 -0.61 1.07
CA GLU A 186 -11.83 -1.22 0.02
C GLU A 186 -10.94 -2.17 -0.78
N TYR A 187 -10.47 -3.25 -0.15
CA TYR A 187 -9.56 -4.22 -0.77
C TYR A 187 -9.99 -4.54 -2.21
N PRO A 188 -9.11 -4.35 -3.22
CA PRO A 188 -7.64 -4.27 -3.12
C PRO A 188 -7.05 -2.85 -2.93
N ILE A 189 -7.87 -1.83 -2.66
CA ILE A 189 -7.42 -0.43 -2.58
C ILE A 189 -7.67 0.13 -1.18
N GLY A 190 -6.65 0.79 -0.62
CA GLY A 190 -6.73 1.49 0.65
C GLY A 190 -6.58 2.99 0.43
N TYR A 191 -7.42 3.78 1.09
CA TYR A 191 -7.36 5.23 1.09
C TYR A 191 -7.05 5.76 2.48
N VAL A 192 -6.11 6.70 2.55
CA VAL A 192 -5.78 7.42 3.79
C VAL A 192 -5.82 8.91 3.50
N GLU A 193 -6.49 9.66 4.37
CA GLU A 193 -6.55 11.11 4.25
C GLU A 193 -5.91 11.79 5.44
N TYR A 194 -5.00 12.70 5.12
CA TYR A 194 -4.30 13.56 6.06
C TYR A 194 -4.81 14.99 5.87
N ARG A 195 -5.55 15.48 6.86
CA ARG A 195 -6.10 16.82 6.88
C ARG A 195 -6.01 17.40 8.28
N ASP A 196 -5.54 18.64 8.35
CA ASP A 196 -5.51 19.44 9.56
C ASP A 196 -5.74 20.91 9.16
N GLU A 197 -6.39 21.70 10.01
CA GLU A 197 -6.64 23.13 9.69
C GLU A 197 -5.40 24.01 9.95
N SER A 198 -4.38 23.51 10.66
CA SER A 198 -3.09 24.21 10.85
C SER A 198 -2.16 24.14 9.64
N VAL A 199 -2.48 23.31 8.65
CA VAL A 199 -1.69 23.13 7.42
C VAL A 199 -2.59 23.36 6.20
N PRO A 200 -2.22 24.25 5.25
CA PRO A 200 -3.07 24.61 4.12
C PRO A 200 -3.19 23.50 3.05
N VAL A 201 -2.50 22.37 3.21
CA VAL A 201 -2.43 21.27 2.25
C VAL A 201 -3.10 20.04 2.84
N SER A 202 -4.04 19.45 2.10
CA SER A 202 -4.55 18.10 2.39
C SER A 202 -3.83 17.08 1.50
N VAL A 203 -3.54 15.91 2.07
CA VAL A 203 -2.90 14.81 1.35
C VAL A 203 -3.83 13.60 1.36
N THR A 204 -4.01 12.99 0.20
CA THR A 204 -4.68 11.69 0.06
C THR A 204 -3.66 10.67 -0.40
N LEU A 205 -3.54 9.56 0.31
CA LEU A 205 -2.79 8.39 -0.08
C LEU A 205 -3.77 7.34 -0.60
N GLU A 206 -3.51 6.84 -1.80
CA GLU A 206 -4.13 5.63 -2.33
C GLU A 206 -3.05 4.55 -2.45
N ALA A 207 -3.23 3.45 -1.73
CA ALA A 207 -2.29 2.35 -1.72
C ALA A 207 -2.94 1.07 -2.23
N PHE A 208 -2.24 0.36 -3.11
CA PHE A 208 -2.71 -0.90 -3.68
C PHE A 208 -1.55 -1.68 -4.29
N SER A 209 -1.79 -2.95 -4.57
CA SER A 209 -1.06 -3.70 -5.61
C SER A 209 -2.01 -3.90 -6.78
N PRO A 210 -1.53 -3.97 -8.03
CA PRO A 210 -2.39 -4.40 -9.13
C PRO A 210 -3.09 -5.71 -8.76
N PHE A 211 -4.42 -5.70 -8.76
CA PHE A 211 -5.24 -6.88 -8.51
C PHE A 211 -6.32 -6.90 -9.59
N ILE A 212 -6.01 -7.63 -10.66
CA ILE A 212 -6.73 -7.58 -11.92
C ILE A 212 -7.44 -8.92 -12.09
N PRO A 213 -8.79 -8.97 -11.97
CA PRO A 213 -9.53 -10.20 -12.17
C PRO A 213 -9.19 -10.85 -13.50
N LEU A 214 -8.92 -12.16 -13.48
CA LEU A 214 -8.55 -12.98 -14.63
C LEU A 214 -7.17 -12.66 -15.25
N ASN A 215 -6.36 -11.80 -14.64
CA ASN A 215 -4.98 -11.53 -15.05
C ASN A 215 -4.03 -11.82 -13.87
N ALA A 216 -3.69 -13.10 -13.72
CA ALA A 216 -2.81 -13.57 -12.66
C ALA A 216 -1.37 -13.01 -12.75
N PRO A 217 -0.72 -12.92 -13.93
CA PRO A 217 0.64 -12.37 -14.04
C PRO A 217 0.77 -10.97 -13.45
N ASP A 218 -0.10 -10.04 -13.83
CA ASP A 218 -0.03 -8.66 -13.33
C ASP A 218 -0.49 -8.57 -11.87
N SER A 219 -1.39 -9.46 -11.45
CA SER A 219 -1.84 -9.53 -10.06
C SER A 219 -0.77 -10.07 -9.10
N ALA A 220 0.25 -10.77 -9.62
CA ALA A 220 1.31 -11.40 -8.84
C ALA A 220 2.61 -10.58 -8.78
N LEU A 221 2.58 -9.32 -9.26
CA LEU A 221 3.75 -8.45 -9.22
C LEU A 221 4.18 -8.18 -7.76
N PRO A 222 5.48 -8.29 -7.41
CA PRO A 222 6.00 -7.95 -6.09
C PRO A 222 6.13 -6.43 -5.92
N ALA A 223 5.00 -5.72 -6.03
CA ALA A 223 4.94 -4.27 -6.03
C ALA A 223 3.79 -3.74 -5.19
N THR A 224 4.08 -2.69 -4.41
CA THR A 224 3.08 -1.88 -3.72
C THR A 224 3.18 -0.47 -4.28
N VAL A 225 2.05 0.07 -4.73
CA VAL A 225 1.95 1.43 -5.24
C VAL A 225 1.41 2.31 -4.12
N LEU A 226 2.11 3.41 -3.82
CA LEU A 226 1.66 4.47 -2.92
C LEU A 226 1.49 5.76 -3.74
N ARG A 227 0.23 6.11 -4.05
CA ARG A 227 -0.09 7.30 -4.82
C ARG A 227 -0.52 8.42 -3.89
N PHE A 228 0.30 9.46 -3.78
CA PHE A 228 -0.01 10.67 -3.02
C PHE A 228 -0.62 11.73 -3.93
N THR A 229 -1.77 12.28 -3.52
CA THR A 229 -2.40 13.44 -4.14
C THR A 229 -2.38 14.59 -3.13
N LEU A 230 -1.70 15.68 -3.49
CA LEU A 230 -1.59 16.87 -2.64
C LEU A 230 -2.51 17.96 -3.18
N LYS A 231 -3.35 18.53 -2.30
CA LYS A 231 -4.28 19.61 -2.66
C LYS A 231 -4.05 20.82 -1.77
N ASN A 232 -3.69 21.95 -2.38
CA ASN A 232 -3.69 23.25 -1.71
C ASN A 232 -5.14 23.70 -1.48
N ARG A 233 -5.48 23.96 -0.21
CA ARG A 233 -6.80 24.44 0.24
C ARG A 233 -6.83 25.94 0.52
N SER A 234 -5.69 26.63 0.39
CA SER A 234 -5.60 28.07 0.56
C SER A 234 -5.79 28.81 -0.77
N SER A 235 -5.96 30.13 -0.69
CA SER A 235 -6.03 31.02 -1.86
C SER A 235 -4.66 31.51 -2.34
N ARG A 236 -3.57 31.15 -1.65
CA ARG A 236 -2.20 31.56 -1.98
C ARG A 236 -1.38 30.39 -2.51
N PRO A 237 -0.42 30.62 -3.41
CA PRO A 237 0.57 29.60 -3.77
C PRO A 237 1.32 29.11 -2.52
N VAL A 238 1.60 27.80 -2.47
CA VAL A 238 2.40 27.19 -1.40
C VAL A 238 3.40 26.24 -2.03
N GLN A 239 4.63 26.22 -1.51
CA GLN A 239 5.63 25.24 -1.91
C GLN A 239 5.52 24.02 -1.00
N VAL A 240 5.43 22.82 -1.59
CA VAL A 240 5.28 21.58 -0.84
C VAL A 240 6.33 20.58 -1.27
N THR A 241 7.03 20.00 -0.31
CA THR A 241 7.95 18.88 -0.50
C THR A 241 7.36 17.64 0.15
N LEU A 242 7.22 16.56 -0.63
CA LEU A 242 6.92 15.22 -0.11
C LEU A 242 8.22 14.45 0.03
N THR A 243 8.54 14.05 1.26
CA THR A 243 9.74 13.29 1.59
C THR A 243 9.33 11.87 1.98
N GLY A 244 10.02 10.86 1.45
CA GLY A 244 9.86 9.47 1.86
C GLY A 244 11.18 8.88 2.32
N TRP A 245 11.15 8.02 3.34
CA TRP A 245 12.30 7.25 3.79
C TRP A 245 11.94 5.78 3.98
N LEU A 246 12.92 4.91 3.75
CA LEU A 246 12.80 3.47 3.91
C LEU A 246 14.16 2.91 4.34
N GLU A 247 14.19 2.23 5.48
CA GLU A 247 15.35 1.48 5.94
C GLU A 247 15.71 0.37 4.94
N ASN A 248 17.01 0.16 4.74
CA ASN A 248 17.49 -0.97 3.96
C ASN A 248 17.30 -2.28 4.73
N GLY A 249 16.25 -3.03 4.39
CA GLY A 249 15.95 -4.35 4.96
C GLY A 249 16.73 -5.52 4.38
N VAL A 250 17.74 -5.31 3.52
CA VAL A 250 18.52 -6.41 2.95
C VAL A 250 19.29 -7.12 4.06
N CYS A 251 19.21 -8.45 4.05
CA CYS A 251 19.78 -9.33 5.06
C CYS A 251 19.27 -9.07 6.48
N LEU A 252 18.06 -8.52 6.67
CA LEU A 252 17.52 -8.18 8.00
C LEU A 252 17.63 -9.33 9.01
N HIS A 253 17.26 -10.55 8.61
CA HIS A 253 17.34 -11.74 9.46
C HIS A 253 18.56 -12.63 9.20
N SER A 254 19.38 -12.33 8.18
CA SER A 254 20.56 -13.12 7.82
C SER A 254 21.90 -12.46 8.15
N ALA A 255 21.90 -11.20 8.61
CA ALA A 255 23.12 -10.46 8.95
C ALA A 255 23.97 -11.10 10.07
N ARG A 256 23.38 -12.00 10.89
CA ARG A 256 24.12 -12.77 11.89
C ARG A 256 25.01 -13.86 11.29
N VAL A 257 24.67 -14.33 10.08
CA VAL A 257 25.37 -15.41 9.37
C VAL A 257 26.22 -14.84 8.24
N VAL A 258 25.70 -13.82 7.53
CA VAL A 258 26.36 -13.21 6.39
C VAL A 258 26.92 -11.84 6.80
N ARG A 259 28.25 -11.73 6.83
CA ARG A 259 28.90 -10.41 7.00
C ARG A 259 28.76 -9.61 5.72
N GLY A 260 28.04 -8.50 5.82
CA GLY A 260 27.89 -7.57 4.72
C GLY A 260 27.64 -6.16 5.21
N ALA A 261 27.99 -5.19 4.36
CA ALA A 261 27.59 -3.80 4.56
C ALA A 261 26.39 -3.51 3.67
N ARG A 262 25.29 -3.01 4.25
CA ARG A 262 24.14 -2.52 3.49
C ARG A 262 24.52 -1.29 2.69
N VAL A 263 24.07 -1.22 1.43
CA VAL A 263 24.39 -0.14 0.49
C VAL A 263 23.11 0.28 -0.22
N ASN A 264 22.85 1.59 -0.24
CA ASN A 264 21.77 2.19 -1.02
C ASN A 264 22.38 2.92 -2.22
N ARG A 265 21.78 2.75 -3.40
CA ARG A 265 22.17 3.44 -4.64
C ARG A 265 20.98 4.18 -5.20
N VAL A 266 21.19 5.43 -5.61
CA VAL A 266 20.18 6.18 -6.39
C VAL A 266 20.34 5.83 -7.86
N VAL A 267 19.25 5.39 -8.48
CA VAL A 267 19.13 5.14 -9.92
C VAL A 267 18.15 6.16 -10.49
N ARG A 268 18.52 6.82 -11.59
CA ARG A 268 17.67 7.79 -12.29
C ARG A 268 17.38 7.26 -13.68
N GLY A 269 16.12 7.34 -14.09
CA GLY A 269 15.65 6.99 -15.42
C GLY A 269 14.66 8.01 -15.94
N GLU A 270 14.16 7.79 -17.14
CA GLU A 270 13.13 8.65 -17.71
C GLU A 270 11.84 8.51 -16.89
N GLY A 271 11.38 9.62 -16.29
CA GLY A 271 10.14 9.65 -15.50
C GLY A 271 10.21 9.03 -14.11
N PHE A 272 11.37 8.54 -13.63
CA PHE A 272 11.48 8.00 -12.28
C PHE A 272 12.85 8.21 -11.61
N THR A 273 12.84 8.20 -10.29
CA THR A 273 14.02 8.06 -9.43
C THR A 273 13.79 6.90 -8.48
N MET A 274 14.77 6.01 -8.37
CA MET A 274 14.70 4.81 -7.54
C MET A 274 15.84 4.80 -6.53
N VAL A 275 15.54 4.39 -5.30
CA VAL A 275 16.56 3.99 -4.31
C VAL A 275 16.62 2.46 -4.33
N SER A 276 17.75 1.92 -4.79
CA SER A 276 18.03 0.49 -4.80
C SER A 276 18.83 0.11 -3.55
N SER A 277 18.22 -0.72 -2.70
CA SER A 277 18.81 -1.25 -1.48
C SER A 277 19.47 -2.60 -1.76
N SER A 278 20.73 -2.75 -1.35
CA SER A 278 21.53 -3.97 -1.53
C SER A 278 22.45 -4.20 -0.32
N ALA A 279 23.20 -5.30 -0.32
CA ALA A 279 24.31 -5.52 0.60
C ALA A 279 25.55 -5.97 -0.18
N ARG A 280 26.72 -5.47 0.21
CA ARG A 280 28.01 -5.94 -0.29
C ARG A 280 28.63 -6.89 0.73
N SER A 281 29.21 -8.00 0.26
CA SER A 281 29.98 -8.89 1.11
C SER A 281 31.19 -8.14 1.68
N LEU A 282 31.47 -8.35 2.96
CA LEU A 282 32.69 -7.88 3.60
C LEU A 282 33.69 -9.03 3.66
N PRO A 283 35.00 -8.74 3.57
CA PRO A 283 36.01 -9.76 3.82
C PRO A 283 35.81 -10.41 5.20
N PRO A 284 36.30 -11.65 5.38
CA PRO A 284 36.29 -12.28 6.68
C PRO A 284 36.90 -11.33 7.72
N ALA A 285 36.40 -11.42 8.97
CA ALA A 285 37.04 -10.68 10.05
C ALA A 285 38.52 -11.03 10.04
N ALA A 286 39.40 -10.03 10.20
CA ALA A 286 40.79 -10.31 10.48
C ALA A 286 40.85 -11.30 11.64
N ASP A 287 41.78 -12.25 11.57
CA ASP A 287 41.96 -13.23 12.63
C ASP A 287 41.93 -12.51 13.98
N ILE A 288 41.12 -13.03 14.89
CA ILE A 288 41.12 -12.55 16.28
C ILE A 288 42.58 -12.62 16.70
N ARG A 289 43.19 -11.46 16.99
CA ARG A 289 44.58 -11.40 17.45
C ARG A 289 44.69 -12.41 18.58
N GLN A 290 45.55 -13.42 18.39
CA GLN A 290 45.75 -14.45 19.41
C GLN A 290 45.99 -13.75 20.75
N PRO A 291 45.34 -14.20 21.83
CA PRO A 291 45.55 -13.60 23.14
C PRO A 291 47.05 -13.50 23.40
N ILE A 292 47.51 -12.28 23.64
CA ILE A 292 48.88 -12.08 24.10
C ILE A 292 48.85 -12.38 25.59
N VAL A 293 49.41 -13.52 25.97
CA VAL A 293 49.66 -13.84 27.37
C VAL A 293 50.70 -12.85 27.86
N LEU A 294 50.25 -11.87 28.66
CA LEU A 294 51.13 -10.85 29.26
C LEU A 294 51.90 -11.42 30.45
N ALA A 295 51.28 -12.35 31.18
CA ALA A 295 51.86 -13.12 32.26
C ALA A 295 51.11 -14.46 32.36
N ASP A 296 51.86 -15.52 32.62
CA ASP A 296 51.33 -16.82 33.02
C ASP A 296 51.49 -16.92 34.56
N PHE A 297 50.40 -17.20 35.26
CA PHE A 297 50.39 -17.37 36.73
C PHE A 297 50.19 -18.83 37.13
N GLU A 298 50.10 -19.73 36.15
CA GLU A 298 49.99 -21.18 36.34
C GLU A 298 51.35 -21.88 36.23
N SER A 299 52.44 -21.11 36.02
CA SER A 299 53.81 -21.62 36.04
C SER A 299 54.33 -21.81 37.47
N ASP A 300 55.27 -22.74 37.63
CA ASP A 300 55.95 -23.02 38.90
C ASP A 300 56.79 -21.82 39.41
N ASP A 301 57.01 -20.81 38.56
CA ASP A 301 57.72 -19.57 38.87
C ASP A 301 56.97 -18.32 38.35
N TYR A 302 57.34 -17.15 38.87
CA TYR A 302 56.80 -15.85 38.43
C TYR A 302 57.52 -15.30 37.19
N GLY A 303 58.23 -16.11 36.41
CA GLY A 303 58.95 -15.69 35.20
C GLY A 303 59.86 -14.47 35.39
N HIS A 304 59.55 -13.37 34.70
CA HIS A 304 60.32 -12.11 34.71
C HIS A 304 59.95 -11.14 35.85
N TRP A 305 59.01 -11.48 36.71
CA TRP A 305 58.61 -10.61 37.80
C TRP A 305 59.70 -10.56 38.88
N ILE A 306 60.10 -9.35 39.24
CA ILE A 306 61.05 -9.09 40.32
C ILE A 306 60.24 -8.82 41.58
N VAL A 307 60.51 -9.58 42.64
CA VAL A 307 59.91 -9.33 43.96
C VAL A 307 60.55 -8.07 44.54
N GLU A 308 59.76 -7.01 44.67
CA GLU A 308 60.14 -5.80 45.41
C GLU A 308 59.27 -5.66 46.66
N GLY A 309 59.89 -5.87 47.84
CA GLY A 309 59.26 -5.70 49.16
C GLY A 309 59.08 -7.00 49.96
N GLU A 310 59.00 -6.90 51.29
CA GLU A 310 58.55 -7.99 52.16
C GLU A 310 57.02 -8.03 52.14
N ALA A 311 56.45 -9.00 51.42
CA ALA A 311 55.03 -9.31 51.58
C ALA A 311 54.85 -9.99 52.95
N PHE A 312 54.00 -9.41 53.81
CA PHE A 312 53.66 -9.97 55.11
C PHE A 312 52.99 -11.34 54.93
N GLY A 313 53.58 -12.37 55.55
CA GLY A 313 52.98 -13.70 55.74
C GLY A 313 51.95 -13.72 56.85
#